data_AF-A0A956UM83-F1
#
_entry.id   AF-A0A956UM83-F1
#
_cell.length_a   1.000
_cell.length_b   1.000
_cell.length_c   1.000
_cell.angle_alpha   90.00
_cell.angle_beta   90.00
_cell.angle_gamma   90.00
#
_symmetry.space_group_name_H-M   'P 1'
#
loop_
_entity.id
_entity.type
_entity.pdbx_description
1 polymer ?
#
loop_
_entity_poly.entity_id
_entity_poly.type
_entity_poly.pdbx_seq_one_letter_code
_entity_poly.pdbx_strand_id
1 'polypeptide(L)' 'MIIRKLDDMVGTERDVAAPTWNSRRFILADDRVGFSLHDTILKAGTSTHMWYKH' A
#
# COMPACT_ATOMS: atom_id res chain seq x y z
N MET A 1 -14.28 5.16 -13.95
CA MET A 1 -13.39 4.01 -14.18
C MET A 1 -12.00 4.40 -13.71
N ILE A 2 -11.36 3.63 -12.82
CA ILE A 2 -10.03 3.92 -12.27
C ILE A 2 -9.01 3.03 -12.99
N ILE A 3 -7.98 3.64 -13.58
CA ILE A 3 -6.84 2.93 -14.17
C ILE A 3 -5.58 3.53 -13.56
N ARG A 4 -4.70 2.67 -13.02
CA ARG A 4 -3.41 3.07 -12.43
C ARG A 4 -2.37 2.02 -12.78
N LYS A 5 -1.11 2.45 -12.94
CA LYS A 5 0.04 1.57 -13.13
C LYS A 5 0.93 1.62 -11.90
N LEU A 6 1.56 0.49 -11.59
CA LEU A 6 2.45 0.36 -10.45
C LEU A 6 3.64 1.33 -10.53
N ASP A 7 4.26 1.42 -11.70
CA ASP A 7 5.46 2.22 -11.91
C ASP A 7 5.20 3.73 -11.71
N ASP A 8 3.99 4.20 -12.02
CA ASP A 8 3.59 5.60 -11.85
C ASP A 8 3.42 5.99 -10.37
N MET A 9 3.33 5.01 -9.47
CA MET A 9 3.12 5.26 -8.03
C MET A 9 4.43 5.43 -7.27
N VAL A 10 5.53 4.85 -7.73
CA VAL A 10 6.79 4.80 -7.00
C VAL A 10 7.32 6.22 -6.74
N GLY A 11 7.68 6.53 -5.49
CA GLY A 11 8.16 7.85 -5.09
C GLY A 11 7.10 8.96 -5.00
N THR A 12 5.81 8.63 -5.18
CA THR A 12 4.71 9.58 -4.97
C THR A 12 4.16 9.49 -3.55
N GLU A 13 3.19 10.35 -3.20
CA GLU A 13 2.44 10.26 -1.94
C GLU A 13 1.71 8.93 -1.73
N ARG A 14 1.47 8.16 -2.80
CA ARG A 14 0.84 6.84 -2.75
C ARG A 14 1.83 5.71 -2.49
N ASP A 15 3.12 6.01 -2.47
CA ASP A 15 4.19 5.08 -2.12
C ASP A 15 4.71 5.38 -0.72
N VAL A 16 4.18 4.66 0.26
CA VAL A 16 4.47 4.92 1.67
C VAL A 16 5.45 3.90 2.21
N ALA A 17 6.61 4.39 2.63
CA ALA A 17 7.68 3.60 3.22
C ALA A 17 7.63 3.60 4.75
N ALA A 18 7.91 2.44 5.34
CA ALA A 18 8.18 2.24 6.77
C ALA A 18 9.49 1.45 6.95
N PRO A 19 9.98 1.24 8.19
CA PRO A 19 11.22 0.50 8.42
C PRO A 19 11.20 -0.90 7.79
N THR A 20 10.09 -1.65 7.93
CA THR A 20 10.01 -3.06 7.52
C THR A 20 9.22 -3.30 6.23
N TRP A 21 8.50 -2.31 5.73
CA TRP A 21 7.65 -2.47 4.55
C TRP A 21 7.57 -1.21 3.68
N ASN A 22 7.10 -1.39 2.46
CA ASN A 22 6.84 -0.31 1.51
C ASN A 22 5.49 -0.57 0.81
N SER A 23 4.50 0.29 1.01
CA SER A 23 3.11 0.06 0.60
C SER A 23 2.68 1.05 -0.48
N ARG A 24 2.40 0.51 -1.68
CA ARG A 24 1.95 1.25 -2.87
C ARG A 24 0.43 1.17 -2.95
N ARG A 25 -0.24 2.31 -2.77
CA ARG A 25 -1.67 2.39 -2.46
C ARG A 25 -2.52 2.60 -3.71
N PHE A 26 -3.02 1.49 -4.25
CA PHE A 26 -3.83 1.44 -5.46
C PHE A 26 -5.24 1.96 -5.30
N ILE A 27 -5.85 1.81 -4.14
CA ILE A 27 -7.21 2.27 -3.84
C ILE A 27 -7.22 2.81 -2.41
N LEU A 28 -7.78 4.00 -2.25
CA LEU A 28 -7.92 4.73 -0.98
C LEU A 28 -9.38 5.11 -0.72
N ALA A 29 -9.67 5.62 0.48
CA ALA A 29 -11.01 6.05 0.87
C ALA A 29 -11.64 7.06 -0.12
N ASP A 30 -10.84 8.00 -0.63
CA ASP A 30 -11.30 9.03 -1.57
C ASP A 30 -11.71 8.46 -2.94
N ASP A 31 -11.31 7.22 -3.25
CA ASP A 31 -11.75 6.50 -4.45
C ASP A 31 -13.18 5.93 -4.31
N ARG A 32 -13.77 5.97 -3.10
CA ARG A 32 -15.18 5.64 -2.80
C ARG A 32 -15.65 4.24 -3.25
N VAL A 33 -14.76 3.25 -3.19
CA VAL A 33 -15.08 1.86 -3.59
C VAL A 33 -15.43 0.91 -2.41
N GLY A 34 -15.38 1.39 -1.17
CA GLY A 34 -15.75 0.62 0.02
C GLY A 34 -14.66 -0.27 0.62
N PHE A 35 -13.46 -0.28 0.03
CA PHE A 35 -12.27 -0.96 0.54
C PHE A 35 -11.00 -0.25 0.07
N SER A 36 -9.84 -0.66 0.58
CA SER A 36 -8.53 -0.27 0.05
C SER A 36 -7.79 -1.46 -0.56
N LEU A 37 -6.93 -1.20 -1.54
CA LEU A 37 -6.10 -2.21 -2.21
C LEU A 37 -4.68 -1.67 -2.33
N HIS A 38 -3.72 -2.45 -1.85
CA HIS A 38 -2.33 -2.04 -1.74
C HIS A 38 -1.42 -3.15 -2.27
N ASP A 39 -0.37 -2.78 -2.98
CA ASP A 39 0.77 -3.65 -3.27
C ASP A 39 1.89 -3.34 -2.27
N THR A 40 2.12 -4.25 -1.32
CA THR A 40 3.04 -4.02 -0.20
C THR A 40 4.23 -4.97 -0.25
N ILE A 41 5.43 -4.42 -0.33
CA ILE A 41 6.69 -5.15 -0.22
C ILE A 41 7.06 -5.24 1.26
N LEU A 42 7.17 -6.46 1.79
CA LEU A 42 7.84 -6.70 3.07
C LEU A 42 9.34 -6.89 2.83
N LYS A 43 10.17 -6.11 3.50
CA LYS A 43 11.63 -6.15 3.31
C LYS A 43 12.18 -7.47 3.85
N ALA A 44 13.04 -8.11 3.07
CA ALA A 44 13.65 -9.38 3.44
C ALA A 44 14.37 -9.30 4.79
N GLY A 45 14.23 -10.35 5.60
CA GLY A 45 14.86 -10.44 6.92
C GLY A 45 14.21 -9.59 8.02
N THR A 46 13.13 -8.87 7.74
CA THR A 46 12.41 -8.09 8.75
C THR A 46 11.25 -8.88 9.37
N SER A 47 10.88 -8.51 10.59
CA SER A 47 9.68 -9.01 11.27
C SER A 47 8.73 -7.85 11.53
N THR A 48 7.46 -8.03 11.19
CA THR A 48 6.40 -7.03 11.42
C THR A 48 5.28 -7.70 12.20
N HIS A 49 5.00 -7.20 13.41
CA HIS A 49 3.83 -7.63 14.15
C HIS A 49 2.57 -7.01 13.52
N MET A 50 1.62 -7.84 13.14
CA MET A 50 0.35 -7.42 12.54
C MET A 50 -0.79 -8.09 13.30
N TRP A 51 -1.85 -7.34 13.56
CA TRP A 51 -3.03 -7.86 14.24
C TRP A 51 -4.28 -7.45 13.49
N TYR A 52 -5.05 -8.43 13.03
CA TYR A 52 -6.41 -8.23 12.59
C TYR A 52 -7.31 -8.14 13.82
N LYS A 53 -7.69 -6.93 14.17
CA LYS A 53 -8.64 -6.67 15.25
C LYS A 53 -10.06 -6.90 14.72
N HIS A 54 -10.87 -7.63 15.48
CA HIS A 54 -12.32 -7.70 15.27
C HIS A 54 -12.97 -6.35 15.56
#